data_AF-A0A6D0IWJ2-F1
#
_entry.id   AF-A0A6D0IWJ2-F1
#
_cell.length_a   1.000
_cell.length_b   1.000
_cell.length_c   1.000
_cell.angle_alpha   90.00
_cell.angle_beta   90.00
_cell.angle_gamma   90.00
#
_symmetry.space_group_name_H-M   'P 1'
#
loop_
_entity.id
_entity.type
_entity.pdbx_description
1 polymer ?
#
loop_
_entity_poly.entity_id
_entity_poly.type
_entity_poly.pdbx_seq_one_letter_code
_entity_poly.pdbx_strand_id
1 'polypeptide(L)'
;KLANYAATHDIGKLGIERYYEDVLHGQTGYEEVEVNNRGRVIRQLKEVPPQAGHDIYLTLDLKLQQYIETLLAGSRAAVVVTDPRTGGVLALVSTPSYDPNLFVDGISSKDYSALLNDPNTPLVNRATQGVYPPASTVKPYVAVSALSAGVITRNTTLFDPGWWQLPGSEKRYRDWKKWGHGRLNVTRS
;
A
#
# COMPACT_ATOMS: atom_id res chain seq x y z
N LYS A 1 7.94 7.65 -23.84
CA LYS A 1 7.18 6.48 -23.31
C LYS A 1 6.34 5.83 -24.40
N LEU A 2 5.29 6.46 -24.96
CA LEU A 2 4.40 5.83 -25.95
C LEU A 2 5.10 5.08 -27.11
N ALA A 3 6.16 5.64 -27.70
CA ALA A 3 6.93 4.98 -28.76
C ALA A 3 7.58 3.65 -28.30
N ASN A 4 7.99 3.56 -27.04
CA ASN A 4 8.59 2.37 -26.44
C ASN A 4 7.56 1.28 -26.10
N TYR A 5 6.26 1.57 -26.23
CA TYR A 5 5.16 0.61 -26.05
C TYR A 5 4.48 0.25 -27.37
N ALA A 6 4.99 0.75 -28.50
CA ALA A 6 4.39 0.46 -29.81
C ALA A 6 4.44 -1.04 -30.17
N ALA A 7 5.38 -1.78 -29.57
CA ALA A 7 5.61 -3.20 -29.81
C ALA A 7 5.48 -4.08 -28.54
N THR A 8 5.04 -3.52 -27.41
CA THR A 8 4.81 -4.26 -26.16
C THR A 8 3.36 -4.14 -25.71
N HIS A 9 2.84 -5.21 -25.13
CA HIS A 9 1.43 -5.32 -24.76
C HIS A 9 1.21 -5.11 -23.24
N ASP A 10 2.30 -5.13 -22.46
CA ASP A 10 2.26 -5.12 -21.01
C ASP A 10 2.74 -3.78 -20.45
N ILE A 11 2.07 -3.30 -19.41
CA ILE A 11 2.46 -2.08 -18.69
C ILE A 11 1.99 -2.17 -17.24
N GLY A 12 2.91 -1.97 -16.31
CA GLY A 12 2.63 -1.88 -14.88
C GLY A 12 1.66 -0.74 -14.57
N LYS A 13 0.43 -1.07 -14.18
CA LYS A 13 -0.60 -0.07 -13.89
C LYS A 13 -0.66 0.32 -12.42
N LEU A 14 -0.21 -0.54 -11.51
CA LEU A 14 -0.39 -0.38 -10.08
C LEU A 14 0.86 -0.78 -9.28
N GLY A 15 0.92 -0.34 -8.02
CA GLY A 15 1.88 -0.79 -7.03
C GLY A 15 3.34 -0.72 -7.49
N ILE A 16 4.06 -1.82 -7.23
CA ILE A 16 5.48 -1.99 -7.52
C ILE A 16 5.75 -1.91 -9.02
N GLU A 17 4.91 -2.54 -9.84
CA GLU A 17 5.07 -2.54 -11.30
C GLU A 17 5.02 -1.12 -11.87
N ARG A 18 3.99 -0.33 -11.51
CA ARG A 18 3.91 1.06 -11.97
C ARG A 18 5.07 1.92 -11.48
N TYR A 19 5.52 1.71 -10.25
CA TYR A 19 6.61 2.50 -9.67
C TYR A 19 7.95 2.18 -10.35
N TYR A 20 8.24 0.91 -10.63
CA TYR A 20 9.47 0.43 -11.26
C TYR A 20 9.33 0.18 -12.77
N GLU A 21 8.27 0.67 -13.41
CA GLU A 21 7.98 0.42 -14.83
C GLU A 21 9.17 0.79 -15.74
N ASP A 22 9.83 1.91 -15.47
CA ASP A 22 10.98 2.37 -16.25
C ASP A 22 12.22 1.46 -16.08
N VAL A 23 12.28 0.68 -15.00
CA VAL A 23 13.35 -0.29 -14.73
C VAL A 23 12.99 -1.67 -15.31
N LEU A 24 11.74 -2.10 -15.12
CA LEU A 24 11.23 -3.42 -15.49
C LEU A 24 11.01 -3.58 -16.99
N HIS A 25 10.49 -2.55 -17.67
CA HIS A 25 10.10 -2.67 -19.07
C HIS A 25 11.29 -2.72 -20.04
N GLY A 26 12.40 -2.05 -19.71
CA GLY A 26 13.54 -1.92 -20.62
C GLY A 26 13.22 -1.08 -21.87
N GLN A 27 13.99 -1.27 -22.93
CA GLN A 27 13.87 -0.54 -24.19
C GLN A 27 13.58 -1.47 -25.35
N THR A 28 12.51 -1.17 -26.09
CA THR A 28 12.17 -1.88 -27.32
C THR A 28 13.19 -1.57 -28.41
N GLY A 29 13.58 -2.62 -29.13
CA GLY A 29 14.34 -2.52 -30.35
C GLY A 29 13.45 -2.20 -31.54
N TYR A 30 14.05 -1.92 -32.68
CA TYR A 30 13.31 -1.78 -33.94
C TYR A 30 14.20 -2.14 -35.12
N GLU A 31 13.52 -2.52 -36.21
CA GLU A 31 14.14 -2.76 -37.51
C GLU A 31 13.59 -1.76 -38.52
N GLU A 32 14.48 -1.09 -39.24
CA GLU A 32 14.14 -0.30 -40.41
C GLU A 32 14.31 -1.18 -41.63
N VAL A 33 13.22 -1.43 -42.37
CA VAL A 33 13.23 -2.28 -43.57
C VAL A 33 12.73 -1.50 -44.79
N GLU A 34 13.38 -1.71 -45.93
CA GLU A 34 12.93 -1.19 -47.22
C GLU A 34 11.90 -2.15 -47.81
N VAL A 35 10.71 -1.65 -48.14
CA VAL A 35 9.61 -2.43 -48.71
C VAL A 35 9.29 -1.99 -50.13
N ASN A 36 8.93 -2.94 -51.00
CA ASN A 36 8.45 -2.61 -52.35
C ASN A 36 6.97 -2.15 -52.34
N ASN A 37 6.46 -1.71 -53.48
CA ASN A 37 5.05 -1.30 -53.65
C ASN A 37 4.00 -2.40 -53.37
N ARG A 38 4.44 -3.64 -53.15
CA ARG A 38 3.60 -4.79 -52.75
C ARG A 38 3.79 -5.16 -51.27
N GLY A 39 4.52 -4.36 -50.49
CA GLY A 39 4.76 -4.58 -49.06
C GLY A 39 5.77 -5.70 -48.73
N ARG A 40 6.50 -6.24 -49.70
CA ARG A 40 7.56 -7.23 -49.43
C ARG A 40 8.84 -6.53 -49.01
N VAL A 41 9.45 -7.03 -47.94
CA VAL A 41 10.76 -6.60 -47.46
C VAL A 41 11.81 -6.94 -48.52
N ILE A 42 12.53 -5.92 -48.98
CA ILE A 42 13.62 -6.03 -49.96
C ILE A 42 14.94 -6.19 -49.22
N ARG A 43 15.17 -5.37 -48.19
CA ARG A 43 16.37 -5.42 -47.33
C ARG A 43 16.15 -4.71 -46.00
N GLN A 44 16.96 -5.06 -45.01
CA GLN A 44 17.08 -4.38 -43.74
C GLN A 44 18.09 -3.23 -43.85
N LEU A 45 17.69 -2.03 -43.44
CA LEU A 45 18.50 -0.81 -43.47
C LEU A 45 19.23 -0.60 -42.14
N LYS A 46 18.56 -0.91 -41.03
CA LYS A 46 19.07 -0.71 -39.69
C LYS A 46 18.38 -1.66 -38.71
N GLU A 47 19.14 -2.12 -37.74
CA GLU A 47 18.64 -2.87 -36.59
C GLU A 47 19.11 -2.18 -35.32
N VAL A 48 18.20 -2.02 -34.38
CA VAL A 48 18.54 -1.68 -33.00
C VAL A 48 17.97 -2.82 -32.15
N PRO A 49 18.82 -3.66 -31.53
CA PRO A 49 18.34 -4.76 -30.71
C PRO A 49 17.63 -4.24 -29.45
N PRO A 50 16.61 -4.95 -28.95
CA PRO A 50 15.95 -4.59 -27.69
C PRO A 50 16.90 -4.75 -26.51
N GLN A 51 16.73 -3.89 -25.52
CA GLN A 51 17.42 -3.97 -24.23
C GLN A 51 16.44 -4.47 -23.19
N ALA A 52 16.74 -5.63 -22.59
CA ALA A 52 15.95 -6.16 -21.50
C ALA A 52 15.90 -5.17 -20.33
N GLY A 53 14.77 -5.16 -19.62
CA GLY A 53 14.68 -4.49 -18.33
C GLY A 53 15.55 -5.16 -17.27
N HIS A 54 15.50 -4.63 -16.06
CA HIS A 54 16.28 -5.13 -14.93
C HIS A 54 15.39 -5.77 -13.88
N ASP A 55 15.94 -6.80 -13.24
CA ASP A 55 15.33 -7.42 -12.07
C ASP A 55 15.35 -6.45 -10.88
N ILE A 56 14.31 -6.53 -10.05
CA ILE A 56 14.22 -5.82 -8.78
C ILE A 56 14.12 -6.83 -7.63
N TYR A 57 14.74 -6.49 -6.50
CA TYR A 57 14.68 -7.29 -5.28
C TYR A 57 13.89 -6.53 -4.23
N LEU A 58 12.82 -7.16 -3.74
CA LEU A 58 11.97 -6.60 -2.71
C LEU A 58 12.46 -7.02 -1.32
N THR A 59 12.10 -6.23 -0.31
CA THR A 59 12.34 -6.59 1.10
C THR A 59 11.31 -7.56 1.67
N LEU A 60 10.30 -7.95 0.87
CA LEU A 60 9.22 -8.83 1.29
C LEU A 60 9.74 -10.23 1.61
N ASP A 61 9.34 -10.74 2.78
CA ASP A 61 9.48 -12.14 3.12
C ASP A 61 8.21 -12.87 2.65
N LEU A 62 8.37 -13.73 1.63
CA LEU A 62 7.27 -14.46 1.02
C LEU A 62 6.55 -15.37 2.03
N LYS A 63 7.28 -16.02 2.95
CA LYS A 63 6.67 -16.93 3.94
C LYS A 63 5.84 -16.14 4.94
N LEU A 64 6.35 -14.99 5.37
CA LEU A 64 5.62 -14.10 6.27
C LEU A 64 4.37 -13.53 5.60
N GLN A 65 4.48 -13.07 4.35
CA GLN A 65 3.36 -12.57 3.55
C GLN A 65 2.25 -13.63 3.46
N GLN A 66 2.59 -14.84 3.02
CA GLN A 66 1.63 -15.96 2.89
C GLN A 66 1.02 -16.36 4.24
N TYR A 67 1.82 -16.40 5.31
CA TYR A 67 1.33 -16.69 6.64
C TYR A 67 0.26 -15.68 7.08
N ILE A 68 0.52 -14.38 6.90
CA ILE A 68 -0.45 -13.33 7.24
C ILE A 68 -1.71 -13.42 6.38
N GLU A 69 -1.57 -13.70 5.07
CA GLU A 69 -2.72 -13.92 4.18
C GLU A 69 -3.62 -15.07 4.68
N THR A 70 -3.05 -16.17 5.16
CA THR A 70 -3.84 -17.27 5.75
C THR A 70 -4.57 -16.84 7.03
N LEU A 71 -3.94 -16.02 7.88
CA LEU A 71 -4.58 -15.50 9.11
C LEU A 71 -5.73 -14.53 8.82
N LEU A 72 -5.64 -13.78 7.72
CA LEU A 72 -6.64 -12.78 7.33
C LEU A 72 -7.70 -13.33 6.36
N ALA A 73 -7.67 -14.63 6.06
CA ALA A 73 -8.66 -15.27 5.20
C ALA A 73 -10.09 -14.98 5.68
N GLY A 74 -10.95 -14.52 4.76
CA GLY A 74 -12.34 -14.14 5.08
C GLY A 74 -12.52 -12.80 5.79
N SER A 75 -11.43 -12.09 6.13
CA SER A 75 -11.48 -10.79 6.82
C SER A 75 -11.26 -9.62 5.88
N ARG A 76 -11.89 -8.48 6.19
CA ARG A 76 -11.62 -7.19 5.54
C ARG A 76 -10.58 -6.43 6.35
N ALA A 77 -9.31 -6.63 6.05
CA ALA A 77 -8.20 -6.14 6.87
C ALA A 77 -6.99 -5.75 6.02
N ALA A 78 -6.04 -5.09 6.66
CA ALA A 78 -4.72 -4.82 6.10
C ALA A 78 -3.67 -4.98 7.18
N VAL A 79 -2.49 -5.48 6.81
CA VAL A 79 -1.36 -5.64 7.71
C VAL A 79 -0.09 -5.16 6.99
N VAL A 80 0.70 -4.38 7.70
CA VAL A 80 2.04 -3.96 7.28
C VAL A 80 3.04 -4.40 8.34
N VAL A 81 4.07 -5.14 7.94
CA VAL A 81 5.19 -5.50 8.79
C VAL A 81 6.44 -4.81 8.27
N THR A 82 7.13 -4.10 9.14
CA THR A 82 8.35 -3.34 8.81
C THR A 82 9.49 -3.74 9.74
N ASP A 83 10.72 -3.73 9.24
CA ASP A 83 11.90 -3.76 10.10
C ASP A 83 12.21 -2.31 10.54
N PRO A 84 12.05 -1.96 11.83
CA PRO A 84 12.26 -0.59 12.29
C PRO A 84 13.71 -0.12 12.22
N ARG A 85 14.68 -1.03 12.02
CA ARG A 85 16.11 -0.69 11.93
C ARG A 85 16.51 -0.31 10.51
N THR A 86 15.90 -0.94 9.51
CA THR A 86 16.23 -0.73 8.08
C THR A 86 15.17 0.07 7.34
N GLY A 87 13.94 0.13 7.87
CA GLY A 87 12.77 0.68 7.18
C GLY A 87 12.18 -0.25 6.12
N GLY A 88 12.75 -1.46 5.93
CA GLY A 88 12.26 -2.42 4.93
C GLY A 88 10.86 -2.94 5.26
N VAL A 89 10.02 -3.08 4.23
CA VAL A 89 8.69 -3.69 4.35
C VAL A 89 8.83 -5.19 4.16
N LEU A 90 8.57 -5.96 5.21
CA LEU A 90 8.70 -7.42 5.22
C LEU A 90 7.41 -8.11 4.78
N ALA A 91 6.25 -7.48 5.02
CA ALA A 91 4.96 -7.92 4.51
C ALA A 91 4.01 -6.73 4.33
N LEU A 92 3.21 -6.75 3.27
CA LEU A 92 2.16 -5.78 3.01
C LEU A 92 0.95 -6.52 2.43
N VAL A 93 -0.04 -6.76 3.28
CA VAL A 93 -1.20 -7.59 2.98
C VAL A 93 -2.45 -6.74 3.04
N SER A 94 -3.32 -6.87 2.05
CA SER A 94 -4.65 -6.24 2.00
C SER A 94 -5.67 -7.30 1.60
N THR A 95 -6.70 -7.51 2.42
CA THR A 95 -7.74 -8.52 2.20
C THR A 95 -9.15 -7.93 2.23
N PRO A 96 -10.09 -8.43 1.42
CA PRO A 96 -9.89 -9.36 0.30
C PRO A 96 -9.02 -8.75 -0.81
N SER A 97 -8.25 -9.60 -1.49
CA SER A 97 -7.42 -9.26 -2.67
C SER A 97 -7.98 -9.96 -3.91
N TYR A 98 -7.32 -9.78 -5.04
CA TYR A 98 -7.61 -10.44 -6.31
C TYR A 98 -6.38 -11.22 -6.82
N ASP A 99 -6.59 -12.15 -7.75
CA ASP A 99 -5.51 -12.86 -8.43
C ASP A 99 -4.94 -11.97 -9.55
N PRO A 100 -3.66 -11.53 -9.46
CA PRO A 100 -3.06 -10.69 -10.49
C PRO A 100 -2.89 -11.42 -11.83
N ASN A 101 -2.86 -12.76 -11.85
CA ASN A 101 -2.73 -13.53 -13.09
C ASN A 101 -3.91 -13.29 -14.06
N LEU A 102 -5.07 -12.88 -13.55
CA LEU A 102 -6.23 -12.52 -14.38
C LEU A 102 -5.96 -11.32 -15.29
N PHE A 103 -4.96 -10.49 -14.99
CA PHE A 103 -4.65 -9.27 -15.75
C PHE A 103 -3.53 -9.44 -16.77
N VAL A 104 -2.76 -10.53 -16.73
CA VAL A 104 -1.55 -10.71 -17.56
C VAL A 104 -1.87 -10.65 -19.05
N ASP A 105 -2.84 -11.44 -19.52
CA ASP A 105 -3.24 -11.46 -20.94
C ASP A 105 -4.46 -10.57 -21.25
N GLY A 106 -4.84 -9.73 -20.29
CA GLY A 106 -6.09 -8.97 -20.31
C GLY A 106 -7.24 -9.70 -19.65
N ILE A 107 -7.78 -9.08 -18.59
CA ILE A 107 -8.91 -9.62 -17.83
C ILE A 107 -10.22 -9.61 -18.63
N SER A 108 -11.02 -10.67 -18.48
CA SER A 108 -12.35 -10.74 -19.10
C SER A 108 -13.27 -9.66 -18.54
N SER A 109 -14.18 -9.13 -19.36
CA SER A 109 -15.18 -8.14 -18.91
C SER A 109 -16.03 -8.65 -17.75
N LYS A 110 -16.28 -9.96 -17.70
CA LYS A 110 -17.05 -10.61 -16.63
C LYS A 110 -16.29 -10.58 -15.30
N ASP A 111 -15.04 -11.03 -15.30
CA ASP A 111 -14.22 -11.11 -14.08
C ASP A 111 -13.86 -9.72 -13.57
N TYR A 112 -13.55 -8.80 -14.49
CA TYR A 112 -13.29 -7.42 -14.13
C TYR A 112 -14.53 -6.74 -13.53
N SER A 113 -15.71 -6.97 -14.11
CA SER A 113 -16.98 -6.48 -13.56
C SER A 113 -17.28 -7.08 -12.18
N ALA A 114 -16.93 -8.35 -11.94
CA ALA A 114 -17.07 -8.97 -10.63
C ALA A 114 -16.19 -8.29 -9.58
N LEU A 115 -14.92 -8.01 -9.90
CA LEU A 115 -13.99 -7.30 -8.99
C LEU A 115 -14.41 -5.85 -8.73
N LEU A 116 -14.91 -5.15 -9.75
CA LEU A 116 -15.36 -3.76 -9.64
C LEU A 116 -16.63 -3.62 -8.78
N ASN A 117 -17.58 -4.56 -8.91
CA ASN A 117 -18.86 -4.51 -8.22
C ASN A 117 -18.88 -5.25 -6.88
N ASP A 118 -17.75 -5.83 -6.47
CA ASP A 118 -17.65 -6.51 -5.17
C ASP A 118 -17.76 -5.48 -4.02
N PRO A 119 -18.73 -5.61 -3.09
CA PRO A 119 -18.86 -4.70 -1.95
C PRO A 119 -17.64 -4.71 -1.02
N ASN A 120 -16.82 -5.76 -1.09
CA ASN A 120 -15.56 -5.88 -0.38
C ASN A 120 -14.39 -5.26 -1.13
N THR A 121 -14.58 -4.52 -2.22
CA THR A 121 -13.57 -3.64 -2.84
C THR A 121 -12.16 -4.27 -2.95
N PRO A 122 -12.00 -5.44 -3.59
CA PRO A 122 -10.74 -6.18 -3.61
C PRO A 122 -9.62 -5.46 -4.38
N LEU A 123 -9.97 -4.58 -5.31
CA LEU A 123 -9.01 -3.78 -6.09
C LEU A 123 -8.33 -2.67 -5.27
N VAL A 124 -8.84 -2.36 -4.06
CA VAL A 124 -8.30 -1.30 -3.21
C VAL A 124 -7.29 -1.87 -2.24
N ASN A 125 -6.07 -1.32 -2.27
CA ASN A 125 -5.06 -1.64 -1.26
C ASN A 125 -5.40 -0.88 0.03
N ARG A 126 -5.93 -1.59 1.02
CA ARG A 126 -6.37 -1.01 2.31
C ARG A 126 -5.22 -0.43 3.12
N ALA A 127 -4.00 -0.96 2.97
CA ALA A 127 -2.84 -0.46 3.71
C ALA A 127 -2.37 0.92 3.22
N THR A 128 -2.48 1.19 1.91
CA THR A 128 -1.94 2.41 1.29
C THR A 128 -3.01 3.40 0.83
N GLN A 129 -4.21 2.92 0.51
CA GLN A 129 -5.32 3.72 -0.02
C GLN A 129 -6.51 3.79 0.94
N GLY A 130 -6.50 2.98 2.01
CA GLY A 130 -7.53 3.01 3.03
C GLY A 130 -7.37 4.19 3.99
N VAL A 131 -8.47 4.88 4.28
CA VAL A 131 -8.52 5.93 5.32
C VAL A 131 -9.36 5.41 6.47
N TYR A 132 -8.71 5.25 7.63
CA TYR A 132 -9.34 4.72 8.84
C TYR A 132 -9.06 5.65 10.03
N PRO A 133 -10.02 5.83 10.95
CA PRO A 133 -9.74 6.54 12.18
C PRO A 133 -8.68 5.77 12.99
N PRO A 134 -7.54 6.38 13.37
CA PRO A 134 -6.49 5.67 14.09
C PRO A 134 -6.90 5.29 15.52
N ALA A 135 -7.97 5.88 16.05
CA ALA A 135 -8.49 5.66 17.40
C ALA A 135 -7.35 5.75 18.44
N SER A 136 -7.29 4.82 19.40
CA SER A 136 -6.29 4.86 20.48
C SER A 136 -4.83 4.70 20.01
N THR A 137 -4.56 4.27 18.78
CA THR A 137 -3.18 4.08 18.28
C THR A 137 -2.40 5.40 18.10
N VAL A 138 -3.10 6.54 18.01
CA VAL A 138 -2.48 7.86 17.92
C VAL A 138 -1.96 8.38 19.28
N LYS A 139 -2.41 7.80 20.40
CA LYS A 139 -2.12 8.32 21.74
C LYS A 139 -0.63 8.44 22.05
N PRO A 140 0.25 7.48 21.70
CA PRO A 140 1.69 7.62 21.92
C PRO A 140 2.28 8.84 21.21
N TYR A 141 1.85 9.12 19.97
CA TYR A 141 2.28 10.31 19.24
C TYR A 141 1.85 11.60 19.93
N VAL A 142 0.59 11.69 20.37
CA VAL A 142 0.08 12.85 21.13
C VAL A 142 0.85 13.03 22.44
N ALA A 143 1.14 11.95 23.16
CA ALA A 143 1.90 11.98 24.41
C ALA A 143 3.33 12.50 24.20
N VAL A 144 4.03 12.02 23.18
CA VAL A 144 5.38 12.51 22.82
C VAL A 144 5.34 13.98 22.42
N SER A 145 4.31 14.40 21.70
CA SER A 145 4.14 15.80 21.28
C SER A 145 3.92 16.73 22.47
N ALA A 146 3.09 16.32 23.44
CA ALA A 146 2.83 17.08 24.66
C ALA A 146 4.07 17.20 25.56
N LEU A 147 4.87 16.12 25.67
CA LEU A 147 6.16 16.14 26.37
C LEU A 147 7.16 17.06 25.68
N SER A 148 7.25 17.00 24.34
CA SER A 148 8.20 17.79 23.55
C SER A 148 7.86 19.28 23.57
N ALA A 149 6.57 19.63 23.60
CA ALA A 149 6.09 21.00 23.74
C ALA A 149 6.16 21.54 25.18
N GLY A 150 6.55 20.71 26.17
CA GLY A 150 6.61 21.11 27.57
C GLY A 150 5.26 21.31 28.25
N VAL A 151 4.15 20.91 27.61
CA VAL A 151 2.79 20.99 28.17
C VAL A 151 2.63 20.04 29.36
N ILE A 152 3.32 18.89 29.30
CA ILE A 152 3.45 17.93 30.40
C ILE A 152 4.91 17.55 30.59
N THR A 153 5.23 17.02 31.77
CA THR A 153 6.53 16.41 32.09
C THR A 153 6.36 14.91 32.36
N ARG A 154 7.46 14.17 32.46
CA ARG A 154 7.43 12.75 32.85
C ARG A 154 6.80 12.52 34.24
N ASN A 155 6.80 13.54 35.09
CA ASN A 155 6.26 13.48 36.45
C ASN A 155 4.83 14.03 36.56
N THR A 156 4.25 14.53 35.47
CA THR A 156 2.87 15.02 35.46
C THR A 156 1.92 13.87 35.74
N THR A 157 1.07 14.04 36.76
CA THR A 157 0.00 13.08 37.09
C THR A 157 -1.36 13.71 36.94
N LEU A 158 -2.33 12.94 36.44
CA LEU A 158 -3.72 13.34 36.27
C LEU A 158 -4.62 12.33 36.97
N PHE A 159 -5.76 12.74 37.50
CA PHE A 159 -6.76 11.82 38.01
C PHE A 159 -7.85 11.63 36.95
N ASP A 160 -8.09 10.38 36.57
CA ASP A 160 -9.12 9.99 35.61
C ASP A 160 -10.31 9.37 36.36
N PRO A 161 -11.44 10.11 36.50
CA PRO A 161 -12.68 9.63 37.07
C PRO A 161 -13.57 8.88 36.05
N GLY A 162 -13.10 8.63 34.83
CA GLY A 162 -13.87 8.00 33.74
C GLY A 162 -14.54 8.99 32.78
N TRP A 163 -14.27 10.29 32.95
CA TRP A 163 -14.74 11.35 32.06
C TRP A 163 -13.91 12.62 32.23
N TRP A 164 -13.94 13.46 31.20
CA TRP A 164 -13.37 14.80 31.19
C TRP A 164 -14.39 15.81 30.66
N GLN A 165 -14.33 17.05 31.12
CA GLN A 165 -15.25 18.12 30.73
C GLN A 165 -14.42 19.37 30.40
N LEU A 166 -14.68 19.95 29.23
CA LEU A 166 -14.04 21.18 28.82
C LEU A 166 -14.52 22.33 29.73
N PRO A 167 -13.65 23.23 30.20
CA PRO A 167 -14.07 24.40 30.97
C PRO A 167 -15.14 25.19 30.22
N GLY A 168 -16.27 25.47 30.87
CA GLY A 168 -17.40 26.20 30.29
C GLY A 168 -18.36 25.38 29.41
N SER A 169 -18.16 24.07 29.26
CA SER A 169 -19.09 23.17 28.55
C SER A 169 -19.79 22.23 29.51
N GLU A 170 -21.06 21.92 29.31
CA GLU A 170 -21.79 20.88 30.07
C GLU A 170 -21.50 19.46 29.56
N LYS A 171 -20.85 19.33 28.38
CA LYS A 171 -20.60 18.04 27.74
C LYS A 171 -19.46 17.28 28.42
N ARG A 172 -19.74 16.03 28.81
CA ARG A 172 -18.74 15.07 29.30
C ARG A 172 -18.20 14.21 28.16
N TYR A 173 -16.89 14.25 27.98
CA TYR A 173 -16.13 13.33 27.14
C TYR A 173 -15.81 12.10 27.99
N ARG A 174 -16.37 10.95 27.60
CA ARG A 174 -16.30 9.72 28.40
C ARG A 174 -15.04 8.94 28.08
N ASP A 175 -14.50 8.32 29.10
CA ASP A 175 -13.49 7.29 28.93
C ASP A 175 -14.14 5.95 28.51
N TRP A 176 -13.35 5.04 27.95
CA TRP A 176 -13.79 3.68 27.61
C TRP A 176 -14.17 2.88 28.87
N LYS A 177 -13.60 3.25 30.02
CA LYS A 177 -13.88 2.67 31.32
C LYS A 177 -14.68 3.62 32.19
N LYS A 178 -15.93 3.26 32.50
CA LYS A 178 -16.90 4.15 33.16
C LYS A 178 -16.45 4.70 34.52
N TRP A 179 -15.68 3.91 35.28
CA TRP A 179 -15.17 4.29 36.61
C TRP A 179 -13.72 4.80 36.58
N GLY A 180 -13.17 4.99 35.38
CA GLY A 180 -11.83 5.51 35.16
C GLY A 180 -10.69 4.59 35.60
N HIS A 181 -9.50 5.18 35.58
CA HIS A 181 -8.23 4.52 35.88
C HIS A 181 -7.54 5.08 37.14
N GLY A 182 -8.16 6.04 37.83
CA GLY A 182 -7.59 6.65 39.03
C GLY A 182 -6.44 7.60 38.67
N ARG A 183 -5.34 7.60 39.43
CA ARG A 183 -4.18 8.43 39.06
C ARG A 183 -3.48 7.82 37.84
N LEU A 184 -3.15 8.64 36.85
CA LEU A 184 -2.45 8.26 35.63
C LEU A 184 -1.21 9.14 35.45
N ASN A 185 -0.29 8.67 34.61
CA ASN A 185 0.87 9.42 34.11
C ASN A 185 1.10 9.06 32.64
N VAL A 186 2.11 9.65 32.00
CA VAL A 186 2.33 9.45 30.55
C VAL A 186 2.61 7.99 30.15
N THR A 187 3.11 7.16 31.07
CA THR A 187 3.41 5.74 30.83
C THR A 187 2.28 4.78 31.22
N ARG A 188 1.32 5.24 32.05
CA ARG A 188 0.20 4.45 32.54
C ARG A 188 -1.08 4.99 31.96
N SER A 189 -1.67 4.25 31.04
CA SER A 189 -3.02 4.49 30.50
C SER A 189 -4.06 3.68 31.25
#